data_AF-A0A2V8YZ94-F1
#
_entry.id   AF-A0A2V8YZ94-F1
#
_cell.length_a   1.000
_cell.length_b   1.000
_cell.length_c   1.000
_cell.angle_alpha   90.00
_cell.angle_beta   90.00
_cell.angle_gamma   90.00
#
_symmetry.space_group_name_H-M   'P 1'
#
loop_
_entity.id
_entity.type
_entity.pdbx_description
1 polymer ?
#
loop_
_entity_poly.entity_id
_entity_poly.type
_entity_poly.pdbx_seq_one_letter_code
_entity_poly.pdbx_strand_id
1 'polypeptide(L)'
;MSDAPKAPKKDDRDLLEMLKFELRFLRDGGYGQSPHAARRASLIFADSLTCMNFNSQEERHPCSTCLLMQFVPTSRASEQIPCRHIPLNAKGETLASLYESAAQQEIEEVLGNWLRATIGRLEKERAAAGSPLDGWRSYPKAR
;
A
#
# COMPACT_ATOMS: atom_id res chain seq x y z
N MET A 1 34.74 9.16 -16.09
CA MET A 1 34.17 7.91 -15.55
C MET A 1 32.66 8.09 -15.53
N SER A 2 31.93 7.27 -16.27
CA SER A 2 30.47 7.28 -16.24
C SER A 2 30.04 6.51 -14.99
N ASP A 3 29.56 7.23 -13.96
CA ASP A 3 28.92 6.61 -12.82
C ASP A 3 27.68 5.84 -13.31
N ALA A 4 27.71 4.52 -13.15
CA ALA A 4 26.55 3.69 -13.39
C ALA A 4 25.42 4.12 -12.43
N PRO A 5 24.16 4.20 -12.88
CA PRO A 5 23.06 4.58 -12.00
C PRO A 5 22.94 3.57 -10.85
N LYS A 6 23.14 4.04 -9.62
CA LYS A 6 22.94 3.25 -8.40
C LYS A 6 21.49 2.76 -8.40
N ALA A 7 21.28 1.46 -8.26
CA ALA A 7 19.94 0.88 -8.20
C ALA A 7 19.12 1.55 -7.06
N PRO A 8 17.84 1.87 -7.29
CA PRO A 8 17.04 2.59 -6.31
C PRO A 8 16.79 1.72 -5.07
N LYS A 9 16.91 2.30 -3.88
CA LYS A 9 16.68 1.61 -2.61
C LYS A 9 15.21 1.15 -2.53
N LYS A 10 14.99 -0.12 -2.20
CA LYS A 10 13.66 -0.66 -1.87
C LYS A 10 13.16 -0.12 -0.53
N ASP A 11 11.86 0.11 -0.46
CA ASP A 11 11.17 0.42 0.78
C ASP A 11 11.26 -0.78 1.73
N ASP A 12 11.96 -0.60 2.86
CA ASP A 12 12.27 -1.63 3.85
C ASP A 12 11.36 -1.56 5.09
N ARG A 13 10.32 -0.72 5.06
CA ARG A 13 9.31 -0.64 6.13
C ARG A 13 8.47 -1.92 6.17
N ASP A 14 7.81 -2.13 7.30
CA ASP A 14 6.85 -3.21 7.46
C ASP A 14 5.53 -2.86 6.75
N LEU A 15 5.17 -3.65 5.72
CA LEU A 15 3.93 -3.47 4.94
C LEU A 15 2.67 -3.49 5.81
N LEU A 16 2.57 -4.42 6.76
CA LEU A 16 1.37 -4.56 7.57
C LEU A 16 1.19 -3.33 8.46
N GLU A 17 2.28 -2.88 9.10
CA GLU A 17 2.24 -1.68 9.94
C GLU A 17 1.97 -0.42 9.12
N MET A 18 2.50 -0.34 7.89
CA MET A 18 2.19 0.74 6.95
C MET A 18 0.70 0.79 6.59
N LEU A 19 0.08 -0.36 6.26
CA LEU A 19 -1.35 -0.41 5.95
C LEU A 19 -2.23 -0.15 7.18
N LYS A 20 -1.82 -0.58 8.38
CA LYS A 20 -2.50 -0.24 9.63
C LYS A 20 -2.47 1.25 9.92
N PHE A 21 -1.31 1.89 9.72
CA PHE A 21 -1.21 3.34 9.81
C PHE A 21 -2.15 4.02 8.82
N GLU A 22 -2.17 3.55 7.57
CA GLU A 22 -3.02 4.08 6.51
C GLU A 22 -4.51 3.99 6.86
N LEU A 23 -4.96 2.83 7.38
CA LEU A 23 -6.33 2.65 7.86
C LEU A 23 -6.68 3.61 9.00
N ARG A 24 -5.74 3.83 9.93
CA ARG A 24 -5.92 4.81 11.00
C ARG A 24 -6.02 6.23 10.45
N PHE A 25 -5.12 6.61 9.55
CA PHE A 25 -5.11 7.92 8.90
C PHE A 25 -6.44 8.22 8.20
N LEU A 26 -6.95 7.25 7.45
CA LEU A 26 -8.28 7.31 6.82
C LEU A 26 -9.38 7.54 7.86
N ARG A 27 -9.46 6.69 8.90
CA ARG A 27 -10.51 6.75 9.93
C ARG A 27 -10.48 8.06 10.72
N ASP A 28 -9.30 8.58 10.98
CA ASP A 28 -9.09 9.82 11.73
C ASP A 28 -9.38 11.06 10.82
N GLY A 29 -9.87 10.87 9.59
CA GLY A 29 -10.34 11.93 8.68
C GLY A 29 -9.23 12.55 7.84
N GLY A 30 -8.06 11.91 7.74
CA GLY A 30 -6.86 12.48 7.13
C GLY A 30 -7.02 12.93 5.67
N TYR A 31 -7.94 12.33 4.92
CA TYR A 31 -8.23 12.69 3.54
C TYR A 31 -9.29 13.79 3.40
N GLY A 32 -10.37 13.72 4.18
CA GLY A 32 -11.42 14.76 4.21
C GLY A 32 -11.00 16.07 4.87
N GLN A 33 -10.02 16.06 5.77
CA GLN A 33 -9.55 17.24 6.52
C GLN A 33 -8.20 17.79 6.02
N SER A 34 -7.68 17.31 4.89
CA SER A 34 -6.37 17.76 4.42
C SER A 34 -6.36 19.28 4.16
N PRO A 35 -5.30 20.02 4.50
CA PRO A 35 -5.17 21.45 4.19
C PRO A 35 -5.28 21.78 2.69
N HIS A 36 -5.15 20.75 1.85
CA HIS A 36 -5.27 20.82 0.40
C HIS A 36 -6.69 20.57 -0.10
N ALA A 37 -7.61 20.04 0.71
CA ALA A 37 -8.98 19.70 0.31
C ALA A 37 -9.75 20.90 -0.27
N ALA A 38 -9.45 22.12 0.20
CA ALA A 38 -10.03 23.35 -0.34
C ALA A 38 -9.49 23.75 -1.74
N ARG A 39 -8.33 23.23 -2.16
CA ARG A 39 -7.65 23.59 -3.41
C ARG A 39 -7.65 22.47 -4.46
N ARG A 40 -7.69 21.21 -4.02
CA ARG A 40 -7.80 20.03 -4.88
C ARG A 40 -8.34 18.84 -4.09
N ALA A 41 -8.95 17.89 -4.79
CA ALA A 41 -9.27 16.59 -4.21
C ALA A 41 -8.01 15.91 -3.63
N SER A 42 -8.20 15.19 -2.54
CA SER A 42 -7.11 14.45 -1.92
C SER A 42 -6.72 13.25 -2.76
N LEU A 43 -5.42 13.08 -2.98
CA LEU A 43 -4.85 12.00 -3.77
C LEU A 43 -4.43 10.90 -2.81
N ILE A 44 -5.37 10.00 -2.52
CA ILE A 44 -5.19 8.85 -1.63
C ILE A 44 -3.92 8.07 -1.99
N PHE A 45 -3.22 7.63 -0.94
CA PHE A 45 -1.84 7.15 -0.91
C PHE A 45 -0.80 8.21 -1.27
N ALA A 46 -0.95 8.97 -2.37
CA ALA A 46 0.06 9.94 -2.79
C ALA A 46 0.23 11.11 -1.80
N ASP A 47 -0.86 11.52 -1.14
CA ASP A 47 -0.90 12.55 -0.11
C ASP A 47 -0.75 11.97 1.32
N SER A 48 -0.54 10.66 1.46
CA SER A 48 -0.34 10.03 2.76
C SER A 48 1.11 10.17 3.23
N LEU A 49 1.30 10.28 4.55
CA LEU A 49 2.61 10.16 5.21
C LEU A 49 3.28 8.80 4.98
N THR A 50 2.53 7.80 4.51
CA THR A 50 3.09 6.51 4.11
C THR A 50 3.75 6.54 2.74
N CYS A 51 3.47 7.54 1.90
CA CYS A 51 4.12 7.68 0.61
C CYS A 51 5.60 8.06 0.77
N MET A 52 6.49 7.30 0.14
CA MET A 52 7.92 7.65 0.08
C MET A 52 8.20 8.99 -0.63
N ASN A 53 7.25 9.45 -1.44
CA ASN A 53 7.32 10.70 -2.18
C ASN A 53 6.47 11.80 -1.54
N PHE A 54 5.95 11.60 -0.32
CA PHE A 54 5.18 12.61 0.39
C PHE A 54 6.02 13.88 0.57
N ASN A 55 5.50 15.02 0.10
CA ASN A 55 6.13 16.34 0.21
C ASN A 55 7.55 16.44 -0.42
N SER A 56 7.94 15.51 -1.30
CA SER A 56 9.23 15.57 -2.01
C SER A 56 9.17 16.63 -3.12
N GLN A 57 10.09 17.61 -3.06
CA GLN A 57 10.20 18.70 -4.02
C GLN A 57 11.33 18.48 -5.05
N GLU A 58 12.35 17.67 -4.74
CA GLU A 58 13.61 17.64 -5.51
C GLU A 58 13.89 16.30 -6.20
N GLU A 59 13.76 15.16 -5.51
CA GLU A 59 13.97 13.83 -6.10
C GLU A 59 12.83 12.88 -5.72
N ARG A 60 12.00 12.52 -6.70
CA ARG A 60 10.99 11.48 -6.50
C ARG A 60 11.65 10.11 -6.63
N HIS A 61 11.49 9.29 -5.59
CA HIS A 61 11.83 7.88 -5.66
C HIS A 61 10.89 7.17 -6.65
N PRO A 62 11.41 6.23 -7.47
CA PRO A 62 10.57 5.44 -8.36
C PRO A 62 9.53 4.66 -7.57
N CYS A 63 8.25 4.82 -7.89
CA CYS A 63 7.18 4.07 -7.23
C CYS A 63 7.39 2.55 -7.31
N SER A 64 8.15 2.04 -8.29
CA SER A 64 8.53 0.64 -8.42
C SER A 64 9.24 0.04 -7.19
N THR A 65 9.77 0.88 -6.29
CA THR A 65 10.41 0.44 -5.04
C THR A 65 9.48 0.50 -3.82
N CYS A 66 8.25 1.00 -3.98
CA CYS A 66 7.26 1.15 -2.92
C CYS A 66 6.59 -0.18 -2.56
N LEU A 67 6.27 -0.35 -1.27
CA LEU A 67 5.55 -1.52 -0.76
C LEU A 67 4.19 -1.75 -1.43
N LEU A 68 3.50 -0.68 -1.86
CA LEU A 68 2.19 -0.81 -2.51
C LEU A 68 2.25 -1.46 -3.91
N MET A 69 3.43 -1.53 -4.54
CA MET A 69 3.56 -2.09 -5.90
C MET A 69 3.15 -3.55 -6.01
N GLN A 70 3.21 -4.31 -4.92
CA GLN A 70 2.74 -5.70 -4.91
C GLN A 70 1.22 -5.85 -5.14
N PHE A 71 0.46 -4.77 -4.95
CA PHE A 71 -0.99 -4.74 -5.19
C PHE A 71 -1.35 -4.12 -6.55
N VAL A 72 -0.37 -3.56 -7.25
CA VAL A 72 -0.59 -2.93 -8.55
C VAL A 72 -0.56 -4.02 -9.63
N PRO A 73 -1.57 -4.08 -10.52
CA PRO A 73 -1.54 -4.99 -11.66
C PRO A 73 -0.32 -4.71 -12.55
N THR A 74 0.34 -5.75 -13.05
CA THR A 74 1.55 -5.60 -13.87
C THR A 74 1.34 -4.68 -15.09
N SER A 75 0.15 -4.71 -15.71
CA SER A 75 -0.23 -3.85 -16.82
C SER A 75 -0.30 -2.36 -16.48
N ARG A 76 -0.32 -2.01 -15.19
CA ARG A 76 -0.41 -0.65 -14.67
C ARG A 76 0.85 -0.22 -13.89
N ALA A 77 1.87 -1.07 -13.83
CA ALA A 77 3.07 -0.81 -13.03
C ALA A 77 3.92 0.36 -13.57
N SER A 78 3.81 0.68 -14.86
CA SER A 78 4.53 1.76 -15.53
C SER A 78 3.77 3.09 -15.59
N GLU A 79 2.58 3.16 -15.00
CA GLU A 79 1.79 4.40 -14.94
C GLU A 79 2.51 5.45 -14.08
N GLN A 80 2.21 6.75 -14.26
CA GLN A 80 2.85 7.80 -13.45
C GLN A 80 2.57 7.66 -11.95
N ILE A 81 1.38 7.19 -11.59
CA ILE A 81 0.96 7.00 -10.20
C ILE A 81 0.34 5.60 -10.06
N PRO A 82 1.17 4.54 -10.05
CA PRO A 82 0.69 3.16 -10.14
C PRO A 82 -0.24 2.76 -8.99
N CYS A 83 -0.03 3.31 -7.79
CA CYS A 83 -0.82 2.99 -6.60
C CYS A 83 -2.31 3.36 -6.72
N ARG A 84 -2.70 4.22 -7.67
CA ARG A 84 -4.12 4.52 -7.94
C ARG A 84 -4.85 3.43 -8.69
N HIS A 85 -4.11 2.49 -9.29
CA HIS A 85 -4.66 1.39 -10.07
C HIS A 85 -4.76 0.08 -9.29
N ILE A 86 -4.55 0.12 -7.98
CA ILE A 86 -4.80 -1.02 -7.10
C ILE A 86 -6.31 -1.34 -7.13
N PRO A 87 -6.70 -2.59 -7.46
CA PRO A 87 -8.08 -3.02 -7.36
C PRO A 87 -8.51 -3.06 -5.89
N LEU A 88 -9.54 -2.30 -5.55
CA LEU A 88 -10.03 -2.15 -4.19
C LEU A 88 -11.15 -3.15 -3.85
N ASN A 89 -11.79 -3.75 -4.85
CA ASN A 89 -12.87 -4.72 -4.63
C ASN A 89 -13.00 -5.72 -5.80
N ALA A 90 -13.95 -6.65 -5.66
CA ALA A 90 -14.19 -7.71 -6.64
C ALA A 90 -14.67 -7.21 -8.01
N LYS A 91 -15.20 -5.98 -8.10
CA LYS A 91 -15.57 -5.36 -9.38
C LYS A 91 -14.36 -4.78 -10.13
N GLY A 92 -13.19 -4.75 -9.50
CA GLY A 92 -11.98 -4.15 -10.05
C GLY A 92 -11.97 -2.62 -9.98
N GLU A 93 -12.83 -2.01 -9.16
CA GLU A 93 -12.80 -0.56 -8.95
C GLU A 93 -11.45 -0.16 -8.35
N THR A 94 -10.92 0.96 -8.83
CA THR A 94 -9.61 1.51 -8.42
C THR A 94 -9.80 2.95 -7.95
N LEU A 95 -8.81 3.54 -7.29
CA LEU A 95 -8.85 4.97 -6.98
C LEU A 95 -9.01 5.81 -8.25
N ALA A 96 -8.32 5.43 -9.34
CA ALA A 96 -8.41 6.12 -10.62
C ALA A 96 -9.86 6.18 -11.14
N SER A 97 -10.59 5.06 -11.14
CA SER A 97 -11.99 5.03 -11.59
C SER A 97 -12.92 5.73 -10.60
N LEU A 98 -12.69 5.56 -9.30
CA LEU A 98 -13.55 6.15 -8.27
C LEU A 98 -13.44 7.68 -8.22
N TYR A 99 -12.28 8.26 -8.53
CA TYR A 99 -12.13 9.71 -8.63
C TYR A 99 -12.97 10.34 -9.74
N GLU A 100 -13.34 9.58 -10.76
CA GLU A 100 -14.13 10.07 -11.88
C GLU A 100 -15.64 10.04 -11.59
N SER A 101 -16.08 9.13 -10.71
CA SER A 101 -17.51 8.80 -10.59
C SER A 101 -18.10 8.82 -9.18
N ALA A 102 -17.28 8.81 -8.13
CA ALA A 102 -17.73 8.60 -6.75
C ALA A 102 -17.50 9.84 -5.87
N ALA A 103 -18.36 10.02 -4.86
CA ALA A 103 -18.16 11.02 -3.83
C ALA A 103 -17.07 10.60 -2.85
N GLN A 104 -16.38 11.56 -2.21
CA GLN A 104 -15.27 11.30 -1.29
C GLN A 104 -15.61 10.23 -0.23
N GLN A 105 -16.81 10.28 0.36
CA GLN A 105 -17.24 9.31 1.37
C GLN A 105 -17.29 7.89 0.81
N GLU A 106 -17.76 7.71 -0.43
CA GLU A 106 -17.80 6.41 -1.10
C GLU A 106 -16.40 5.88 -1.39
N ILE A 107 -15.48 6.76 -1.81
CA ILE A 107 -14.06 6.40 -2.02
C ILE A 107 -13.44 5.93 -0.70
N GLU A 108 -13.65 6.67 0.38
CA GLU A 108 -13.13 6.35 1.71
C GLU A 108 -13.72 5.05 2.26
N GLU A 109 -15.00 4.78 2.02
CA GLU A 109 -15.64 3.52 2.40
C GLU A 109 -15.03 2.32 1.66
N VAL A 110 -14.91 2.42 0.33
CA VAL A 110 -14.33 1.37 -0.51
C VAL A 110 -12.87 1.12 -0.11
N LEU A 111 -12.08 2.18 0.08
CA LEU A 111 -10.70 2.07 0.55
C LEU A 111 -10.61 1.44 1.94
N GLY A 112 -11.46 1.86 2.88
CA GLY A 112 -11.48 1.35 4.24
C GLY A 112 -11.79 -0.15 4.29
N ASN A 113 -12.72 -0.60 3.44
CA ASN A 113 -13.04 -2.02 3.28
C ASN A 113 -11.85 -2.80 2.73
N TRP A 114 -11.19 -2.28 1.68
CA TRP A 114 -9.99 -2.89 1.12
C TRP A 114 -8.84 -2.99 2.13
N LEU A 115 -8.57 -1.92 2.89
CA LEU A 115 -7.53 -1.89 3.92
C LEU A 115 -7.78 -2.93 5.00
N ARG A 116 -9.00 -3.00 5.55
CA ARG A 116 -9.37 -3.99 6.57
C ARG A 116 -9.21 -5.42 6.07
N ALA A 117 -9.69 -5.71 4.86
CA ALA A 117 -9.58 -7.04 4.25
C ALA A 117 -8.11 -7.44 4.01
N THR A 118 -7.32 -6.51 3.46
CA THR A 118 -5.90 -6.75 3.15
C THR A 118 -5.06 -6.93 4.41
N ILE A 119 -5.26 -6.09 5.43
CA ILE A 119 -4.62 -6.23 6.74
C ILE A 119 -4.96 -7.59 7.35
N GLY A 120 -6.24 -7.96 7.39
CA GLY A 120 -6.67 -9.25 7.95
C GLY A 120 -6.08 -10.46 7.21
N ARG A 121 -5.89 -10.37 5.89
CA ARG A 121 -5.17 -11.39 5.11
C ARG A 121 -3.69 -11.48 5.51
N LEU A 122 -2.99 -10.34 5.56
CA LEU A 122 -1.57 -10.28 5.91
C LEU A 122 -1.31 -10.75 7.35
N GLU A 123 -2.20 -10.44 8.29
CA GLU A 123 -2.12 -10.93 9.67
C GLU A 123 -2.23 -12.46 9.75
N LYS A 124 -3.16 -13.05 8.99
CA LYS A 124 -3.31 -14.51 8.90
C LYS A 124 -2.09 -15.17 8.26
N GLU A 125 -1.55 -14.58 7.18
CA GLU A 125 -0.34 -15.07 6.52
C GLU A 125 0.86 -15.07 7.48
N ARG A 126 1.03 -14.02 8.28
CA ARG A 126 2.07 -13.96 9.33
C ARG A 126 1.86 -14.97 10.44
N ALA A 127 0.63 -15.13 10.92
CA ALA A 127 0.30 -16.11 11.95
C ALA A 127 0.57 -17.55 11.47
N ALA A 128 0.26 -17.85 10.21
CA ALA A 128 0.55 -19.15 9.60
C ALA A 128 2.07 -19.38 9.41
N ALA A 129 2.80 -18.36 8.94
CA ALA A 129 4.26 -18.44 8.77
C ALA A 129 5.02 -18.51 10.12
N GLY A 130 4.45 -17.95 11.19
CA GLY A 130 4.99 -17.99 12.54
C GLY A 130 4.53 -19.18 13.38
N SER A 131 3.65 -20.05 12.85
CA SER A 131 3.18 -21.24 13.56
C SER A 131 4.16 -22.41 13.35
N PRO A 132 4.82 -22.94 14.40
CA PRO A 132 5.72 -24.10 14.29
C PRO A 132 4.93 -25.41 14.24
N LEU A 133 3.99 -25.52 13.32
CA LEU A 133 3.25 -26.77 13.08
C LEU A 133 3.72 -27.38 11.77
N ASP A 134 5.01 -27.74 11.73
CA ASP A 134 5.57 -28.91 11.03
C ASP A 134 7.11 -28.90 11.17
N GLY A 135 7.61 -29.53 12.23
CA GLY A 135 9.06 -29.64 12.46
C GLY A 135 9.50 -30.65 13.52
N TRP A 136 8.58 -31.34 14.20
CA TRP A 136 8.93 -32.46 15.08
C TRP A 136 8.52 -33.79 14.43
N ARG A 137 9.38 -34.30 13.54
CA ARG A 137 9.40 -35.73 13.23
C ARG A 137 10.83 -36.24 13.30
N SER A 138 11.12 -36.82 14.46
CA SER A 138 12.07 -37.92 14.69
C SER A 138 13.53 -37.71 14.31
N TYR A 139 14.34 -37.27 15.28
CA TYR A 139 15.70 -37.82 15.39
C TYR A 139 15.61 -39.22 16.01
N PRO A 140 16.19 -40.27 15.40
CA PRO A 140 16.29 -41.58 16.04
C PRO A 140 17.28 -41.51 17.21
N LYS A 141 16.91 -42.14 18.34
CA LYS A 141 17.82 -42.34 19.47
C LYS A 141 19.00 -43.20 19.03
N ALA A 142 20.21 -42.65 19.05
CA ALA A 142 21.43 -43.45 19.01
C ALA A 142 21.59 -44.18 20.36
N ARG A 143 21.92 -45.48 20.26
CA ARG A 143 22.04 -46.46 21.35
C ARG A 143 23.40 -46.35 22.04
#